data_AF-A0AAJ1V5G5-F1
#
_entry.id   AF-A0AAJ1V5G5-F1
#
_cell.length_a   1.000
_cell.length_b   1.000
_cell.length_c   1.000
_cell.angle_alpha   90.00
_cell.angle_beta   90.00
_cell.angle_gamma   90.00
#
_symmetry.space_group_name_H-M   'P 1'
#
loop_
_entity.id
_entity.type
_entity.pdbx_description
1 polymer ?
#
loop_
_entity_poly.entity_id
_entity_poly.type
_entity_poly.pdbx_seq_one_letter_code
_entity_poly.pdbx_strand_id
1 'polypeptide(L)'
;HNKGFCNSRQLHKTIVSDKGRAVFNGLINVAQHAIKTDGQMTNNNLLMGKLAEVDTKPQLEIYADDVKCSHGATVGRIDDEQIFYL
;
A
#
# COMPACT_ATOMS: atom_id res chain seq x y z
N HIS A 1 -3.03 -0.78 15.91
CA HIS A 1 -2.16 -0.34 17.03
C HIS A 1 -3.03 -0.06 18.23
N ASN A 2 -2.93 -0.90 19.27
CA ASN A 2 -3.77 -0.82 20.47
C ASN A 2 -2.96 -0.44 21.71
N LYS A 3 -1.72 0.02 21.55
CA LYS A 3 -0.86 0.55 22.61
C LYS A 3 0.02 1.64 22.01
N GLY A 4 0.48 2.57 22.85
CA GLY A 4 1.39 3.62 22.40
C GLY A 4 2.77 3.09 22.02
N PHE A 5 3.58 3.96 21.42
CA PHE A 5 4.98 3.69 21.08
C PHE A 5 5.20 2.48 20.17
N CYS A 6 4.18 2.10 19.41
CA CYS A 6 4.27 0.99 18.45
C CYS A 6 4.84 1.47 17.12
N ASN A 7 5.61 0.60 16.45
CA ASN A 7 6.10 0.83 15.09
C ASN A 7 5.56 -0.27 14.16
N SER A 8 5.11 0.11 12.96
CA SER A 8 4.87 -0.84 11.87
C SER A 8 5.32 -0.29 10.52
N ARG A 9 5.86 -1.18 9.69
CA ARG A 9 6.17 -0.93 8.28
C ARG A 9 5.53 -2.02 7.43
N GLN A 10 4.66 -1.64 6.51
CA GLN A 10 3.99 -2.55 5.58
C GLN A 10 4.48 -2.24 4.17
N LEU A 11 4.98 -3.25 3.46
CA LEU A 11 5.39 -3.15 2.08
C LEU A 11 4.64 -4.21 1.27
N HIS A 12 3.76 -3.76 0.38
CA HIS A 12 3.02 -4.60 -0.53
C HIS A 12 3.51 -4.35 -1.94
N LYS A 13 3.95 -5.41 -2.62
CA LYS A 13 4.34 -5.38 -4.03
C LYS A 13 3.43 -6.29 -4.82
N THR A 14 2.76 -5.75 -5.83
CA THR A 14 1.82 -6.50 -6.67
C THR A 14 2.28 -6.43 -8.12
N ILE A 15 2.35 -7.56 -8.80
CA ILE A 15 2.57 -7.62 -10.25
C ILE A 15 1.35 -8.31 -10.84
N VAL A 16 0.74 -7.70 -11.86
CA VAL A 16 -0.43 -8.23 -12.53
C VAL A 16 -0.16 -8.28 -14.03
N SER A 17 -0.34 -9.45 -14.66
CA SER A 17 -0.05 -9.67 -16.08
C SER A 17 -1.31 -9.93 -16.89
N ASP A 18 -1.22 -9.70 -18.20
CA ASP A 18 -2.20 -10.04 -19.23
C ASP A 18 -3.57 -9.40 -18.98
N LYS A 19 -4.52 -10.18 -18.50
CA LYS A 19 -5.91 -9.79 -18.15
C LYS A 19 -6.17 -9.98 -16.65
N GLY A 20 -5.10 -10.12 -15.86
CA GLY A 20 -5.19 -10.31 -14.43
C GLY A 20 -5.78 -9.10 -13.74
N ARG A 21 -6.37 -9.35 -12.57
CA ARG A 21 -6.88 -8.31 -11.67
C ARG A 21 -6.41 -8.59 -10.26
N ALA A 22 -5.94 -7.55 -9.58
CA ALA A 22 -5.64 -7.62 -8.15
C ALA A 22 -6.38 -6.52 -7.39
N VAL A 23 -6.71 -6.81 -6.14
CA VAL A 23 -7.34 -5.85 -5.23
C VAL A 23 -6.54 -5.83 -3.94
N PHE A 24 -6.10 -4.64 -3.53
CA PHE A 24 -5.46 -4.41 -2.25
C PHE A 24 -6.35 -3.52 -1.38
N ASN A 25 -6.70 -3.99 -0.19
CA ASN A 25 -7.39 -3.19 0.82
C ASN A 25 -6.57 -3.21 2.11
N GLY A 26 -5.95 -2.08 2.43
CA GLY A 26 -5.06 -1.93 3.57
C GLY A 26 -5.70 -1.01 4.61
N LEU A 27 -5.49 -1.31 5.90
CA LEU A 27 -5.91 -0.46 7.01
C LEU A 27 -4.79 -0.37 8.05
N ILE A 28 -4.37 0.86 8.36
CA ILE A 28 -3.69 1.15 9.63
C ILE A 28 -4.73 1.76 10.56
N ASN A 29 -5.06 1.03 11.62
CA ASN A 29 -5.92 1.51 12.69
C ASN A 29 -5.07 1.86 13.92
N VAL A 30 -5.29 3.04 14.51
CA VAL A 30 -4.62 3.52 15.72
C VAL A 30 -5.67 3.88 16.76
N ALA A 31 -5.77 3.06 17.81
CA ALA A 31 -6.71 3.25 18.91
C ALA A 31 -6.38 4.53 19.71
N GLN A 32 -7.38 5.12 20.37
CA GLN A 32 -7.28 6.44 21.03
C GLN A 32 -6.12 6.62 22.02
N HIS A 33 -5.68 5.55 22.68
CA HIS A 33 -4.57 5.59 23.66
C HIS A 33 -3.22 5.17 23.07
N ALA A 34 -3.14 4.91 21.76
CA ALA A 34 -1.94 4.51 21.07
C ALA A 34 -1.10 5.72 20.61
N ILE A 35 -0.74 6.57 21.57
CA ILE A 35 0.11 7.76 21.33
C ILE A 35 1.51 7.37 20.86
N LYS A 36 2.22 8.27 20.18
CA LYS A 36 3.59 8.06 19.68
C LYS A 36 3.72 6.83 18.75
N THR A 37 2.62 6.36 18.17
CA THR A 37 2.66 5.28 17.18
C THR A 37 3.20 5.79 15.84
N ASP A 38 4.11 5.02 15.24
CA ASP A 38 4.64 5.25 13.90
C ASP A 38 4.23 4.11 12.94
N GLY A 39 3.29 4.38 12.03
CA GLY A 39 2.77 3.41 11.07
C GLY A 39 2.99 3.83 9.63
N GLN A 40 3.64 3.01 8.81
CA GLN A 40 3.81 3.29 7.38
C GLN A 40 3.34 2.13 6.51
N MET A 41 2.62 2.45 5.44
CA MET A 41 2.17 1.50 4.42
C MET A 41 2.60 1.97 3.03
N THR A 42 3.37 1.12 2.35
CA THR A 42 3.78 1.34 0.96
C THR A 42 3.19 0.23 0.10
N ASN A 43 2.43 0.61 -0.93
CA ASN A 43 1.85 -0.31 -1.90
C ASN A 43 2.38 0.02 -3.30
N ASN A 44 3.25 -0.82 -3.82
CA ASN A 44 3.84 -0.67 -5.15
C ASN A 44 3.23 -1.70 -6.09
N ASN A 45 2.63 -1.25 -7.19
CA ASN A 45 1.96 -2.12 -8.13
C ASN A 45 2.59 -1.96 -9.52
N LEU A 46 2.79 -3.07 -10.21
CA LEU A 46 3.25 -3.12 -11.58
C LEU A 46 2.23 -3.86 -12.43
N LEU A 47 1.76 -3.21 -13.48
CA LEU A 47 0.84 -3.77 -14.46
C LEU A 47 1.62 -4.13 -15.71
N MET A 48 1.53 -5.39 -16.12
CA MET A 48 2.08 -5.93 -17.35
C MET A 48 0.93 -6.24 -18.30
N GLY A 49 0.98 -5.66 -19.49
CA GLY A 49 -0.09 -5.81 -20.49
C GLY A 49 -1.24 -4.81 -20.32
N LYS A 50 -1.96 -4.61 -21.42
CA LYS A 50 -2.96 -3.52 -21.55
C LYS A 50 -4.23 -3.75 -20.72
N LEU A 51 -4.54 -5.00 -20.40
CA LEU A 51 -5.77 -5.39 -19.71
C LEU A 51 -5.54 -5.75 -18.23
N ALA A 52 -4.31 -5.57 -17.73
CA ALA A 52 -4.01 -5.76 -16.31
C ALA A 52 -4.57 -4.59 -15.49
N GLU A 53 -5.19 -4.93 -14.36
CA GLU A 53 -5.83 -3.99 -13.44
C GLU A 53 -5.41 -4.24 -11.99
N VAL A 54 -5.22 -3.14 -11.25
CA VAL A 54 -5.05 -3.17 -9.79
C VAL A 54 -5.96 -2.11 -9.18
N ASP A 55 -6.82 -2.53 -8.27
CA ASP A 55 -7.53 -1.62 -7.36
C ASP A 55 -6.80 -1.58 -6.03
N THR A 56 -6.53 -0.39 -5.52
CA THR A 56 -5.86 -0.22 -4.23
C THR A 56 -6.60 0.77 -3.37
N LYS A 57 -6.88 0.35 -2.13
CA LYS A 57 -7.57 1.14 -1.11
C LYS A 57 -6.78 1.08 0.20
N PRO A 58 -5.68 1.85 0.33
CA PRO A 58 -5.01 2.04 1.61
C PRO A 58 -5.79 3.07 2.46
N GLN A 59 -6.00 2.74 3.73
CA GLN A 59 -6.80 3.54 4.67
C GLN A 59 -6.03 3.80 5.96
N LEU A 60 -6.21 4.98 6.53
CA LEU A 60 -5.79 5.34 7.89
C LEU A 60 -7.01 5.66 8.72
N GLU A 61 -7.15 4.97 9.85
CA GLU A 61 -8.11 5.33 10.89
C GLU A 61 -7.32 5.63 12.16
N ILE A 62 -7.28 6.91 12.53
CA ILE A 62 -6.45 7.41 13.62
C ILE A 62 -7.36 8.10 14.62
N TYR A 63 -7.43 7.52 15.82
CA TYR A 63 -8.23 8.04 16.94
C TYR A 63 -7.36 8.64 18.05
N ALA A 64 -6.03 8.63 17.89
CA ALA A 64 -5.06 9.13 18.86
C ALA A 64 -4.32 10.37 18.33
N ASP A 65 -4.01 11.29 19.23
CA ASP A 65 -3.13 12.42 18.98
C ASP A 65 -1.65 12.00 19.04
N ASP A 66 -0.77 12.85 18.50
CA ASP A 66 0.70 12.68 18.59
C ASP A 66 1.19 11.35 17.99
N VAL A 67 0.76 11.06 16.76
CA VAL A 67 1.18 9.89 15.98
C VAL A 67 1.83 10.30 14.66
N LYS A 68 2.63 9.40 14.08
CA LYS A 68 3.20 9.57 12.74
C LYS A 68 2.73 8.41 11.87
N CYS A 69 1.70 8.64 11.07
CA CYS A 69 1.19 7.60 10.18
C CYS A 69 1.16 8.07 8.73
N SER A 70 1.54 7.19 7.81
CA SER A 70 1.44 7.44 6.37
C SER A 70 1.06 6.19 5.60
N HIS A 71 0.41 6.40 4.46
CA HIS A 71 0.21 5.38 3.46
C HIS A 71 0.47 5.97 2.08
N GLY A 72 0.94 5.15 1.16
CA GLY A 72 1.18 5.53 -0.23
C GLY A 72 0.97 4.34 -1.15
N ALA A 73 0.36 4.60 -2.30
CA ALA A 73 0.22 3.62 -3.37
C ALA A 73 0.78 4.20 -4.67
N THR A 74 1.60 3.40 -5.35
CA THR A 74 2.18 3.72 -6.65
C THR A 74 1.79 2.62 -7.64
N VAL A 75 1.44 3.01 -8.85
CA VAL A 75 1.16 2.08 -9.95
C VAL A 75 2.06 2.43 -11.13
N GLY A 76 2.86 1.47 -11.58
CA GLY A 76 3.61 1.53 -12.82
C GLY A 76 3.01 0.59 -13.85
N ARG A 77 3.15 0.92 -15.13
CA ARG A 77 2.89 0.02 -16.25
C ARG A 77 4.21 -0.28 -16.95
N ILE A 78 4.40 -1.53 -17.35
CA ILE A 78 5.44 -1.92 -18.30
C ILE A 78 4.77 -2.70 -19.44
N ASP A 79 5.08 -2.35 -20.68
CA ASP A 79 4.60 -3.08 -21.85
C ASP A 79 5.66 -4.05 -22.39
N ASP A 80 5.25 -4.90 -23.33
CA ASP A 80 6.09 -5.96 -23.88
C ASP A 80 7.30 -5.40 -24.65
N GLU A 81 7.19 -4.19 -25.20
CA GLU A 81 8.28 -3.51 -25.92
C GLU A 81 9.33 -2.99 -24.93
N GLN A 82 8.88 -2.43 -23.81
CA GLN A 82 9.75 -2.04 -22.69
C GLN A 82 10.44 -3.24 -22.03
N ILE A 83 9.78 -4.40 -21.95
CA ILE A 83 10.40 -5.64 -21.48
C ILE A 83 11.44 -6.15 -22.49
N PHE A 84 11.12 -6.12 -23.79
CA PHE A 84 12.03 -6.58 -24.86
C PHE A 84 13.33 -5.77 -24.94
N TYR A 85 13.29 -4.49 -24.56
CA TYR A 85 14.43 -3.58 -24.59
C TYR A 85 15.38 -3.68 -23.37
N LEU A 86 15.01 -4.44 -22.33
CA LEU A 86 15.82 -4.69 -21.13
C LEU A 86 16.77 -5.89 -21.32
#